data_AF-A0A7R9QX69-F1
#
_entry.id   AF-A0A7R9QX69-F1
#
_cell.length_a   1.000
_cell.length_b   1.000
_cell.length_c   1.000
_cell.angle_alpha   90.00
_cell.angle_beta   90.00
_cell.angle_gamma   90.00
#
_symmetry.space_group_name_H-M   'P 1'
#
loop_
_entity.id
_entity.type
_entity.pdbx_description
1 polymer ?
#
loop_
_entity_poly.entity_id
_entity_poly.type
_entity_poly.pdbx_seq_one_letter_code
_entity_poly.pdbx_strand_id
1 'polypeptide(L)'
;MFIAREVAHEFAHMWFGDLITCHFWDHLWLNEGFAEFMSYYGIDYIEPSWNYWDMFANQTMSNALKADSVDKSPPIILNYKNVSDVTIFDELIMYYKSTTVIRMLEFTMGREAFRAGMSGYVKQHKYQSVLTNDLWNSLNKTFPEEMDTYIYDLMDKWTTKPGFPYITIKSDPQNPNTITITQERFLSNGQKPKDEGMYFIDYTLEEWNKWITALVTNEDNIVDKLTANERSEFILETFYLSKANKLSVIKPLELSQYLVNETHFTPWA
;
A
#
# COMPACT_ATOMS: atom_id res chain seq x y z
N MET A 1 4.92 16.91 13.47
CA MET A 1 4.14 16.11 12.51
C MET A 1 3.03 15.30 13.17
N PHE A 2 3.29 14.50 14.22
CA PHE A 2 2.24 13.69 14.88
C PHE A 2 0.95 14.46 15.22
N ILE A 3 1.02 15.58 15.95
CA ILE A 3 -0.16 16.40 16.28
C ILE A 3 -0.92 16.87 15.02
N ALA A 4 -0.20 17.26 13.96
CA ALA A 4 -0.83 17.72 12.72
C ALA A 4 -1.57 16.56 12.02
N ARG A 5 -1.02 15.34 12.08
CA ARG A 5 -1.65 14.13 11.55
C ARG A 5 -2.94 13.83 12.29
N GLU A 6 -2.89 13.75 13.61
CA GLU A 6 -4.07 13.49 14.44
C GLU A 6 -5.16 14.52 14.16
N VAL A 7 -4.83 15.81 14.13
CA VAL A 7 -5.81 16.85 13.80
C VAL A 7 -6.40 16.63 12.40
N ALA A 8 -5.57 16.40 11.38
CA ALA A 8 -6.07 16.17 10.02
C ALA A 8 -6.93 14.89 9.90
N HIS A 9 -6.57 13.83 10.63
CA HIS A 9 -7.31 12.56 10.73
C HIS A 9 -8.70 12.79 11.34
N GLU A 10 -8.78 13.45 12.50
CA GLU A 10 -10.05 13.76 13.16
C GLU A 10 -10.92 14.71 12.31
N PHE A 11 -10.33 15.66 11.58
CA PHE A 11 -11.07 16.49 10.63
C PHE A 11 -11.65 15.68 9.46
N ALA A 12 -10.96 14.63 9.01
CA ALA A 12 -11.46 13.75 7.96
C ALA A 12 -12.66 12.91 8.44
N HIS A 13 -12.73 12.57 9.72
CA HIS A 13 -13.88 11.87 10.31
C HIS A 13 -15.19 12.64 10.21
N MET A 14 -15.15 13.98 10.09
CA MET A 14 -16.34 14.79 9.81
C MET A 14 -17.08 14.33 8.53
N TRP A 15 -16.36 13.72 7.57
CA TRP A 15 -16.96 13.05 6.41
C TRP A 15 -17.02 11.53 6.56
N PHE A 16 -15.91 10.89 6.96
CA PHE A 16 -15.77 9.44 7.04
C PHE A 16 -15.82 8.96 8.49
N GLY A 17 -17.03 8.80 9.02
CA GLY A 17 -17.27 8.50 10.43
C GLY A 17 -18.56 9.13 10.92
N ASP A 18 -18.68 10.45 10.71
CA ASP A 18 -19.82 11.24 11.17
C ASP A 18 -20.89 11.39 10.08
N LEU A 19 -20.53 11.99 8.94
CA LEU A 19 -21.49 12.20 7.84
C LEU A 19 -21.90 10.89 7.19
N ILE A 20 -20.96 9.95 7.07
CA ILE A 20 -21.15 8.61 6.51
C ILE A 20 -20.47 7.64 7.46
N THR A 21 -21.23 6.71 8.01
CA THR A 21 -20.74 5.81 9.04
C THR A 21 -20.76 4.38 8.54
N CYS A 22 -19.70 3.58 8.74
CA CYS A 22 -19.78 2.15 8.50
C CYS A 22 -21.01 1.52 9.19
N HIS A 23 -21.67 0.57 8.52
CA HIS A 23 -22.88 -0.08 9.04
C HIS A 23 -22.63 -0.88 10.31
N PHE A 24 -21.47 -1.53 10.38
CA PHE A 24 -21.05 -2.28 11.55
C PHE A 24 -19.51 -2.32 11.62
N TRP A 25 -18.99 -2.82 12.73
CA TRP A 25 -17.59 -2.79 13.10
C TRP A 25 -16.66 -3.58 12.17
N ASP A 26 -17.21 -4.52 11.40
CA ASP A 26 -16.53 -5.25 10.33
C ASP A 26 -16.10 -4.35 9.16
N HIS A 27 -16.81 -3.23 8.98
CA HIS A 27 -16.56 -2.22 7.95
C HIS A 27 -15.86 -0.96 8.50
N LEU A 28 -15.31 -1.00 9.72
CA LEU A 28 -14.71 0.17 10.39
C LEU A 28 -13.58 0.82 9.55
N TRP A 29 -12.92 0.06 8.69
CA TRP A 29 -11.89 0.57 7.78
C TRP A 29 -12.39 1.65 6.81
N LEU A 30 -13.70 1.70 6.51
CA LEU A 30 -14.31 2.77 5.72
C LEU A 30 -14.22 4.12 6.41
N ASN A 31 -14.12 4.13 7.75
CA ASN A 31 -13.93 5.33 8.55
C ASN A 31 -12.43 5.56 8.75
N GLU A 32 -11.74 4.62 9.39
CA GLU A 32 -10.35 4.80 9.85
C GLU A 32 -9.33 4.84 8.71
N GLY A 33 -9.48 3.96 7.71
CA GLY A 33 -8.58 3.92 6.56
C GLY A 33 -8.70 5.17 5.70
N PHE A 34 -9.92 5.71 5.53
CA PHE A 34 -10.12 6.96 4.79
C PHE A 34 -9.68 8.18 5.59
N ALA A 35 -9.88 8.21 6.91
CA ALA A 35 -9.40 9.30 7.74
C ALA A 35 -7.86 9.40 7.71
N GLU A 36 -7.17 8.26 7.86
CA GLU A 36 -5.70 8.23 7.81
C GLU A 36 -5.20 8.61 6.41
N PHE A 37 -5.82 8.09 5.34
CA PHE A 37 -5.52 8.47 3.96
C PHE A 37 -5.72 9.98 3.69
N MET A 38 -6.83 10.55 4.16
CA MET A 38 -7.13 11.97 3.98
C MET A 38 -6.22 12.87 4.83
N SER A 39 -5.68 12.37 5.95
CA SER A 39 -4.72 13.12 6.77
C SER A 39 -3.47 13.51 5.97
N TYR A 40 -3.00 12.65 5.05
CA TYR A 40 -1.88 12.96 4.16
C TYR A 40 -2.18 14.13 3.24
N TYR A 41 -3.36 14.12 2.58
CA TYR A 41 -3.80 15.23 1.75
C TYR A 41 -4.05 16.51 2.56
N GLY A 42 -4.60 16.39 3.77
CA GLY A 42 -4.84 17.52 4.66
C GLY A 42 -3.55 18.22 5.06
N ILE A 43 -2.55 17.46 5.50
CA ILE A 43 -1.24 18.03 5.86
C ILE A 43 -0.54 18.61 4.64
N ASP A 44 -0.49 17.87 3.52
CA ASP A 44 0.18 18.32 2.29
C ASP A 44 -0.44 19.61 1.74
N TYR A 45 -1.76 19.80 1.92
CA TYR A 45 -2.44 21.03 1.54
C TYR A 45 -2.11 22.21 2.46
N ILE A 46 -2.03 21.98 3.78
CA ILE A 46 -1.80 23.05 4.77
C ILE A 46 -0.31 23.43 4.84
N GLU A 47 0.58 22.45 4.79
CA GLU A 47 2.03 22.59 4.88
C GLU A 47 2.75 21.84 3.74
N PRO A 48 2.64 22.28 2.46
CA PRO A 48 3.25 21.59 1.33
C PRO A 48 4.78 21.45 1.44
N SER A 49 5.43 22.39 2.14
CA SER A 49 6.89 22.39 2.33
C SER A 49 7.41 21.21 3.15
N TRP A 50 6.53 20.50 3.86
CA TRP A 50 6.90 19.35 4.67
C TRP A 50 7.04 18.06 3.85
N ASN A 51 6.57 18.04 2.60
CA ASN A 51 6.55 16.86 1.73
C ASN A 51 6.01 15.62 2.46
N TYR A 52 4.88 15.74 3.14
CA TYR A 52 4.44 14.72 4.10
C TYR A 52 4.18 13.34 3.44
N TRP A 53 3.85 13.32 2.16
CA TRP A 53 3.74 12.10 1.36
C TRP A 53 5.03 11.28 1.26
N ASP A 54 6.20 11.90 1.42
CA ASP A 54 7.51 11.24 1.44
C ASP A 54 7.65 10.28 2.63
N MET A 55 6.82 10.44 3.66
CA MET A 55 6.82 9.56 4.84
C MET A 55 5.93 8.33 4.64
N PHE A 56 5.10 8.29 3.59
CA PHE A 56 4.10 7.24 3.39
C PHE A 56 4.73 5.85 3.28
N ALA A 57 5.77 5.72 2.44
CA ALA A 57 6.43 4.44 2.18
C ALA A 57 6.97 3.82 3.48
N ASN A 58 7.64 4.62 4.31
CA ASN A 58 8.31 4.13 5.52
C ASN A 58 7.41 4.03 6.75
N GLN A 59 6.45 4.94 6.91
CA GLN A 59 5.64 4.99 8.13
C GLN A 59 4.34 4.23 8.03
N THR A 60 3.74 4.18 6.85
CA THR A 60 2.42 3.56 6.65
C THR A 60 2.57 2.25 5.92
N MET A 61 3.09 2.27 4.69
CA MET A 61 3.21 1.06 3.87
C MET A 61 4.15 0.02 4.50
N SER A 62 5.35 0.42 4.92
CA SER A 62 6.31 -0.50 5.55
C SER A 62 5.78 -1.13 6.83
N ASN A 63 5.08 -0.36 7.68
CA ASN A 63 4.46 -0.89 8.90
C ASN A 63 3.28 -1.82 8.60
N ALA A 64 2.47 -1.50 7.58
CA ALA A 64 1.41 -2.39 7.10
C ALA A 64 1.99 -3.72 6.59
N LEU A 65 3.00 -3.68 5.71
CA LEU A 65 3.69 -4.86 5.20
C LEU A 65 4.34 -5.68 6.33
N LYS A 66 4.94 -5.01 7.33
CA LYS A 66 5.52 -5.72 8.47
C LYS A 66 4.46 -6.49 9.25
N ALA A 67 3.36 -5.82 9.61
CA ALA A 67 2.26 -6.42 10.36
C ALA A 67 1.61 -7.57 9.59
N ASP A 68 1.44 -7.40 8.28
CA ASP A 68 0.68 -8.31 7.44
C ASP A 68 1.51 -9.49 6.90
N SER A 69 2.84 -9.46 7.08
CA SER A 69 3.77 -10.53 6.68
C SER A 69 3.77 -11.76 7.60
N VAL A 70 2.88 -11.83 8.58
CA VAL A 70 2.76 -12.95 9.52
C VAL A 70 1.61 -13.87 9.15
N ASP A 71 1.72 -15.14 9.52
CA ASP A 71 0.73 -16.18 9.18
C ASP A 71 -0.68 -15.82 9.69
N LYS A 72 -0.75 -15.32 10.93
CA LYS A 72 -1.99 -14.96 11.63
C LYS A 72 -2.46 -13.51 11.42
N SER A 73 -1.99 -12.82 10.39
CA SER A 73 -2.51 -11.49 10.07
C SER A 73 -4.01 -11.54 9.79
N PRO A 74 -4.83 -10.59 10.27
CA PRO A 74 -6.23 -10.50 9.89
C PRO A 74 -6.44 -9.84 8.50
N PRO A 75 -7.58 -10.10 7.83
CA PRO A 75 -8.03 -9.28 6.71
C PRO A 75 -8.47 -7.88 7.20
N ILE A 76 -8.66 -6.93 6.27
CA ILE A 76 -9.20 -5.60 6.60
C ILE A 76 -10.65 -5.70 7.10
N ILE A 77 -11.49 -6.46 6.37
CA ILE A 77 -12.89 -6.69 6.75
C ILE A 77 -12.95 -7.90 7.66
N LEU A 78 -13.24 -7.65 8.93
CA LEU A 78 -13.33 -8.68 9.98
C LEU A 78 -14.77 -9.23 10.01
N ASN A 79 -14.99 -10.53 9.79
CA ASN A 79 -16.34 -11.11 9.69
C ASN A 79 -17.08 -11.19 11.04
N TYR A 80 -17.40 -10.04 11.63
CA TYR A 80 -18.17 -9.92 12.86
C TYR A 80 -19.66 -9.98 12.59
N LYS A 81 -20.39 -10.84 13.30
CA LYS A 81 -21.84 -10.98 13.14
C LYS A 81 -22.61 -10.30 14.26
N ASN A 82 -22.00 -10.20 15.45
CA ASN A 82 -22.62 -9.63 16.63
C ASN A 82 -21.62 -8.75 17.39
N VAL A 83 -22.14 -7.84 18.23
CA VAL A 83 -21.30 -6.96 19.06
C VAL A 83 -20.39 -7.75 20.00
N SER A 84 -20.82 -8.94 20.45
CA SER A 84 -20.00 -9.84 21.28
C SER A 84 -18.77 -10.40 20.56
N ASP A 85 -18.75 -10.37 19.23
CA ASP A 85 -17.67 -10.91 18.42
C ASP A 85 -16.58 -9.85 18.18
N VAL A 86 -16.87 -8.57 18.46
CA VAL A 86 -15.94 -7.46 18.22
C VAL A 86 -14.77 -7.57 19.20
N THR A 87 -13.59 -7.81 18.66
CA THR A 87 -12.33 -7.81 19.40
C THR A 87 -11.56 -6.52 19.19
N ILE A 88 -10.45 -6.36 19.90
CA ILE A 88 -9.47 -5.29 19.63
C ILE A 88 -9.02 -5.44 18.16
N PHE A 89 -9.06 -4.33 17.44
CA PHE A 89 -8.59 -4.26 16.06
C PHE A 89 -7.05 -4.22 16.04
N ASP A 90 -6.46 -4.86 15.04
CA ASP A 90 -5.04 -4.64 14.75
C ASP A 90 -4.91 -3.24 14.13
N GLU A 91 -4.32 -2.31 14.89
CA GLU A 91 -4.18 -0.90 14.48
C GLU A 91 -3.39 -0.77 13.16
N LEU A 92 -2.36 -1.57 12.95
CA LEU A 92 -1.53 -1.48 11.74
C LEU A 92 -2.30 -1.97 10.51
N ILE A 93 -3.18 -2.98 10.66
CA ILE A 93 -4.04 -3.43 9.58
C ILE A 93 -5.18 -2.43 9.34
N MET A 94 -5.89 -2.04 10.40
CA MET A 94 -7.06 -1.15 10.32
C MET A 94 -6.71 0.20 9.69
N TYR A 95 -5.62 0.82 10.13
CA TYR A 95 -5.21 2.14 9.64
C TYR A 95 -4.28 2.01 8.43
N TYR A 96 -3.13 1.34 8.59
CA TYR A 96 -2.07 1.43 7.57
C TYR A 96 -2.27 0.51 6.37
N LYS A 97 -2.72 -0.74 6.55
CA LYS A 97 -3.04 -1.61 5.40
C LYS A 97 -4.21 -1.02 4.62
N SER A 98 -5.28 -0.60 5.30
CA SER A 98 -6.42 0.07 4.66
C SER A 98 -6.02 1.29 3.86
N THR A 99 -5.22 2.19 4.46
CA THR A 99 -4.71 3.40 3.80
C THR A 99 -3.85 3.06 2.58
N THR A 100 -2.99 2.04 2.68
CA THR A 100 -2.14 1.58 1.57
C THR A 100 -2.97 1.03 0.42
N VAL A 101 -4.01 0.24 0.72
CA VAL A 101 -4.94 -0.29 -0.28
C VAL A 101 -5.77 0.83 -0.93
N ILE A 102 -6.19 1.84 -0.17
CA ILE A 102 -6.88 3.04 -0.70
C ILE A 102 -5.96 3.83 -1.64
N ARG A 103 -4.70 4.07 -1.25
CA ARG A 103 -3.72 4.76 -2.10
C ARG A 103 -3.43 3.99 -3.39
N MET A 104 -3.29 2.67 -3.31
CA MET A 104 -3.13 1.81 -4.48
C MET A 104 -4.33 1.95 -5.42
N LEU A 105 -5.56 1.97 -4.88
CA LEU A 105 -6.76 2.15 -5.66
C LEU A 105 -6.82 3.54 -6.32
N GLU A 106 -6.49 4.61 -5.59
CA GLU A 106 -6.39 5.96 -6.17
C GLU A 106 -5.40 6.00 -7.33
N PHE A 107 -4.21 5.41 -7.14
CA PHE A 107 -3.18 5.35 -8.19
C PHE A 107 -3.68 4.57 -9.41
N THR A 108 -4.35 3.45 -9.20
CA THR A 108 -4.90 2.60 -10.26
C THR A 108 -6.01 3.31 -11.06
N MET A 109 -6.91 4.01 -10.36
CA MET A 109 -8.00 4.75 -10.99
C MET A 109 -7.53 6.05 -11.66
N GLY A 110 -6.44 6.63 -11.16
CA GLY A 110 -6.10 8.02 -11.40
C GLY A 110 -6.87 8.97 -10.46
N ARG A 111 -6.19 10.03 -10.03
CA ARG A 111 -6.68 10.96 -9.00
C ARG A 111 -8.02 11.64 -9.34
N GLU A 112 -8.24 12.01 -10.59
CA GLU A 112 -9.48 12.69 -11.01
C GLU A 112 -10.70 11.76 -10.95
N ALA A 113 -10.57 10.55 -11.50
CA ALA A 113 -11.57 9.51 -11.47
C ALA A 113 -11.91 9.08 -10.04
N PHE A 114 -10.88 8.86 -9.21
CA PHE A 114 -11.05 8.53 -7.79
C PHE A 114 -11.80 9.63 -7.04
N ARG A 115 -11.38 10.89 -7.20
CA ARG A 115 -12.04 12.05 -6.57
C ARG A 115 -13.50 12.20 -7.01
N ALA A 116 -13.79 12.00 -8.29
CA ALA A 116 -15.15 12.05 -8.81
C ALA A 116 -16.03 10.95 -8.20
N GLY A 117 -15.53 9.72 -8.13
CA GLY A 117 -16.21 8.58 -7.52
C GLY A 117 -16.47 8.79 -6.02
N MET A 118 -15.47 9.27 -5.27
CA MET A 118 -15.61 9.61 -3.86
C MET A 118 -16.60 10.77 -3.63
N SER A 119 -16.62 11.79 -4.50
CA SER A 119 -17.62 12.86 -4.43
C SER A 119 -19.04 12.31 -4.63
N GLY A 120 -19.21 11.37 -5.56
CA GLY A 120 -20.46 10.66 -5.79
C GLY A 120 -20.89 9.85 -4.57
N TYR A 121 -19.98 9.03 -4.04
CA TYR A 121 -20.17 8.25 -2.82
C TYR A 121 -20.65 9.13 -1.67
N VAL A 122 -19.94 10.23 -1.40
CA VAL A 122 -20.28 11.10 -0.28
C VAL A 122 -21.66 11.75 -0.45
N LYS A 123 -21.98 12.23 -1.64
CA LYS A 123 -23.28 12.85 -1.93
C LYS A 123 -24.44 11.87 -1.83
N GLN A 124 -24.21 10.62 -2.24
CA GLN A 124 -25.23 9.57 -2.26
C GLN A 124 -25.53 9.05 -0.85
N HIS A 125 -24.51 8.91 0.00
CA HIS A 125 -24.61 8.22 1.28
C HIS A 125 -24.56 9.14 2.51
N LYS A 126 -24.55 10.47 2.33
CA LYS A 126 -24.61 11.41 3.45
C LYS A 126 -25.79 11.11 4.40
N TYR A 127 -25.53 11.13 5.69
CA TYR A 127 -26.44 10.80 6.79
C TYR A 127 -26.93 9.34 6.80
N GLN A 128 -26.17 8.43 6.17
CA GLN A 128 -26.51 7.01 6.12
C GLN A 128 -25.37 6.15 6.67
N SER A 129 -25.75 4.93 7.02
CA SER A 129 -24.79 3.85 7.25
C SER A 129 -24.47 3.12 5.94
N VAL A 130 -23.21 2.70 5.77
CA VAL A 130 -22.69 2.13 4.52
C VAL A 130 -21.98 0.80 4.72
N LEU A 131 -22.07 -0.07 3.72
CA LEU A 131 -21.28 -1.28 3.58
C LEU A 131 -20.12 -1.04 2.62
N THR A 132 -19.09 -1.89 2.66
CA THR A 132 -17.98 -1.80 1.70
C THR A 132 -18.45 -1.86 0.23
N ASN A 133 -19.52 -2.61 -0.06
CA ASN A 133 -20.04 -2.68 -1.43
C ASN A 133 -20.63 -1.35 -1.92
N ASP A 134 -21.11 -0.47 -1.04
CA ASP A 134 -21.61 0.86 -1.42
C ASP A 134 -20.48 1.76 -1.95
N LEU A 135 -19.29 1.64 -1.35
CA LEU A 135 -18.08 2.31 -1.84
C LEU A 135 -17.71 1.80 -3.24
N TRP A 136 -17.64 0.48 -3.42
CA TRP A 136 -17.33 -0.14 -4.71
C TRP A 136 -18.32 0.26 -5.81
N ASN A 137 -19.63 0.20 -5.52
CA ASN A 137 -20.66 0.63 -6.46
C ASN A 137 -20.53 2.11 -6.85
N SER A 138 -20.04 2.97 -5.95
CA SER A 138 -19.86 4.39 -6.22
C SER A 138 -18.60 4.68 -7.04
N LEU A 139 -17.48 4.06 -6.68
CA LEU A 139 -16.21 4.21 -7.40
C LEU A 139 -16.24 3.54 -8.78
N ASN A 140 -17.01 2.47 -8.96
CA ASN A 140 -17.12 1.81 -10.26
C ASN A 140 -17.73 2.73 -11.35
N LYS A 141 -18.55 3.71 -10.95
CA LYS A 141 -19.17 4.67 -11.89
C LYS A 141 -18.15 5.59 -12.57
N THR A 142 -16.95 5.69 -12.00
CA THR A 142 -15.85 6.53 -12.50
C THR A 142 -14.59 5.70 -12.72
N PHE A 143 -14.68 4.37 -12.67
CA PHE A 143 -13.53 3.51 -12.89
C PHE A 143 -13.15 3.53 -14.39
N PRO A 144 -11.86 3.63 -14.75
CA PRO A 144 -11.45 3.68 -16.15
C PRO A 144 -11.95 2.47 -16.96
N GLU A 145 -12.62 2.73 -18.08
CA GLU A 145 -13.21 1.68 -18.93
C GLU A 145 -12.13 0.77 -19.54
N GLU A 146 -10.92 1.28 -19.71
CA GLU A 146 -9.78 0.57 -20.31
C GLU A 146 -9.26 -0.59 -19.46
N MET A 147 -9.58 -0.60 -18.16
CA MET A 147 -9.12 -1.64 -17.23
C MET A 147 -9.88 -2.96 -17.39
N ASP A 148 -11.01 -2.96 -18.11
CA ASP A 148 -11.87 -4.13 -18.40
C ASP A 148 -12.09 -5.05 -17.17
N THR A 149 -12.31 -4.44 -16.01
CA THR A 149 -12.52 -5.14 -14.74
C THR A 149 -13.47 -4.37 -13.85
N TYR A 150 -14.23 -5.10 -13.02
CA TYR A 150 -15.09 -4.49 -12.02
C TYR A 150 -14.27 -4.18 -10.77
N ILE A 151 -14.44 -3.00 -10.20
CA ILE A 151 -13.64 -2.57 -9.04
C ILE A 151 -13.76 -3.54 -7.84
N TYR A 152 -14.91 -4.19 -7.68
CA TYR A 152 -15.10 -5.21 -6.66
C TYR A 152 -14.17 -6.40 -6.89
N ASP A 153 -14.08 -6.90 -8.13
CA ASP A 153 -13.23 -8.06 -8.46
C ASP A 153 -11.75 -7.74 -8.21
N LEU A 154 -11.37 -6.48 -8.43
CA LEU A 154 -10.04 -5.99 -8.08
C LEU A 154 -9.84 -5.93 -6.56
N MET A 155 -10.76 -5.34 -5.79
CA MET A 155 -10.53 -4.90 -4.40
C MET A 155 -11.04 -5.88 -3.32
N ASP A 156 -11.93 -6.81 -3.66
CA ASP A 156 -12.49 -7.79 -2.72
C ASP A 156 -11.39 -8.65 -2.09
N LYS A 157 -10.43 -9.14 -2.90
CA LYS A 157 -9.30 -9.93 -2.38
C LYS A 157 -8.47 -9.15 -1.36
N TRP A 158 -8.20 -7.86 -1.62
CA TRP A 158 -7.38 -7.02 -0.75
C TRP A 158 -8.03 -6.70 0.58
N THR A 159 -9.36 -6.66 0.60
CA THR A 159 -10.11 -6.32 1.80
C THR A 159 -10.53 -7.54 2.60
N THR A 160 -10.74 -8.69 1.95
CA THR A 160 -11.23 -9.92 2.59
C THR A 160 -10.16 -10.98 2.84
N LYS A 161 -8.97 -10.86 2.23
CA LYS A 161 -7.85 -11.79 2.45
C LYS A 161 -6.76 -11.18 3.34
N PRO A 162 -6.19 -11.97 4.26
CA PRO A 162 -5.03 -11.56 5.04
C PRO A 162 -3.75 -11.63 4.21
N GLY A 163 -2.75 -10.87 4.62
CA GLY A 163 -1.46 -10.86 3.98
C GLY A 163 -1.45 -10.17 2.63
N PHE A 164 -0.33 -10.41 1.95
CA PHE A 164 -0.03 -9.85 0.66
C PHE A 164 0.94 -10.73 -0.15
N PRO A 165 1.05 -10.60 -1.48
CA PRO A 165 1.79 -11.40 -2.40
C PRO A 165 3.21 -10.93 -2.44
N TYR A 166 3.95 -11.76 -3.12
CA TYR A 166 5.28 -11.59 -3.53
C TYR A 166 5.27 -11.87 -5.01
N ILE A 167 5.62 -10.88 -5.83
CA ILE A 167 5.63 -10.98 -7.28
C ILE A 167 7.07 -11.26 -7.71
N THR A 168 7.27 -12.42 -8.34
CA THR A 168 8.54 -12.75 -9.00
C THR A 168 8.43 -12.43 -10.47
N ILE A 169 9.38 -11.64 -10.98
CA ILE A 169 9.51 -11.32 -12.39
C ILE A 169 10.76 -12.02 -12.91
N LYS A 170 10.62 -12.75 -14.02
CA LYS A 170 11.74 -13.43 -14.68
C LYS A 170 11.73 -13.15 -16.17
N SER A 171 12.81 -12.57 -16.67
CA SER A 171 13.07 -12.47 -18.10
C SER A 171 13.39 -13.86 -18.67
N ASP A 172 12.86 -14.19 -19.86
CA ASP A 172 13.22 -15.42 -20.57
C ASP A 172 14.64 -15.26 -21.15
N PRO A 173 15.63 -16.08 -20.71
CA PRO A 173 17.00 -15.97 -21.20
C PRO A 173 17.15 -16.19 -22.71
N GLN A 174 16.20 -16.91 -23.34
CA GLN A 174 16.21 -17.17 -24.78
C GLN A 174 15.41 -16.14 -25.58
N ASN A 175 14.49 -15.41 -24.94
CA ASN A 175 13.69 -14.38 -25.57
C ASN A 175 13.57 -13.16 -24.66
N PRO A 176 14.50 -12.18 -24.76
CA PRO A 176 14.55 -11.01 -23.87
C PRO A 176 13.29 -10.14 -23.85
N ASN A 177 12.39 -10.30 -24.84
CA ASN A 177 11.12 -9.58 -24.91
C ASN A 177 9.97 -10.32 -24.20
N THR A 178 10.24 -11.46 -23.56
CA THR A 178 9.26 -12.24 -22.82
C THR A 178 9.61 -12.20 -21.34
N ILE A 179 8.66 -11.77 -20.51
CA ILE A 179 8.74 -11.82 -19.06
C ILE A 179 7.69 -12.77 -18.51
N THR A 180 8.05 -13.56 -17.51
CA THR A 180 7.14 -14.38 -16.72
C THR A 180 6.94 -13.72 -15.37
N ILE A 181 5.67 -13.48 -15.01
CA ILE A 181 5.27 -12.89 -13.74
C ILE A 181 4.52 -13.97 -12.95
N THR A 182 4.94 -14.25 -11.72
CA THR A 182 4.26 -15.18 -10.81
C THR A 182 4.06 -14.54 -9.46
N GLN A 183 2.97 -14.87 -8.78
CA GLN A 183 2.73 -14.39 -7.41
C GLN A 183 2.44 -15.52 -6.41
N GLU A 184 2.90 -15.34 -5.17
CA GLU A 184 2.61 -16.19 -4.00
C GLU A 184 2.49 -15.31 -2.74
N ARG A 185 1.84 -15.75 -1.65
CA ARG A 185 1.73 -14.90 -0.44
C ARG A 185 3.11 -14.74 0.20
N PHE A 186 3.48 -13.52 0.54
CA PHE A 186 4.68 -13.22 1.31
C PHE A 186 4.47 -13.56 2.79
N LEU A 187 5.41 -14.32 3.35
CA LEU A 187 5.57 -14.47 4.80
C LEU A 187 7.01 -14.20 5.21
N SER A 188 7.18 -13.42 6.28
CA SER A 188 8.49 -13.09 6.83
C SER A 188 9.23 -14.28 7.46
N ASN A 189 8.54 -15.40 7.72
CA ASN A 189 9.12 -16.63 8.27
C ASN A 189 9.66 -17.59 7.19
N GLY A 190 9.60 -17.20 5.90
CA GLY A 190 10.10 -18.00 4.78
C GLY A 190 9.24 -19.22 4.41
N GLN A 191 8.07 -19.39 5.05
CA GLN A 191 7.09 -20.39 4.60
C GLN A 191 6.42 -19.93 3.30
N LYS A 192 5.97 -20.89 2.49
CA LYS A 192 5.22 -20.63 1.25
C LYS A 192 3.72 -20.86 1.47
N PRO A 193 2.91 -19.80 1.58
CA PRO A 193 1.47 -19.89 1.40
C PRO A 193 1.02 -19.37 0.03
N LYS A 194 -0.18 -19.80 -0.35
CA LYS A 194 -0.91 -19.35 -1.52
C LYS A 194 -1.81 -18.19 -1.09
N ASP A 195 -1.64 -16.99 -1.67
CA ASP A 195 -2.65 -15.91 -1.81
C ASP A 195 -2.02 -14.60 -2.36
N GLU A 196 -2.86 -13.64 -2.80
CA GLU A 196 -2.54 -12.49 -3.69
C GLU A 196 -3.00 -11.10 -3.12
N GLY A 197 -2.29 -10.01 -3.46
CA GLY A 197 -2.48 -8.54 -3.10
C GLY A 197 -1.55 -7.76 -2.08
N MET A 198 -0.60 -6.89 -2.53
CA MET A 198 0.41 -5.97 -1.88
C MET A 198 1.85 -6.44 -2.08
N TYR A 199 2.41 -6.22 -3.26
CA TYR A 199 3.56 -7.02 -3.69
C TYR A 199 4.91 -6.45 -3.24
N PHE A 200 5.84 -7.36 -2.92
CA PHE A 200 7.25 -7.10 -3.17
C PHE A 200 7.62 -7.61 -4.56
N ILE A 201 8.44 -6.86 -5.30
CA ILE A 201 9.00 -7.32 -6.56
C ILE A 201 10.33 -8.04 -6.27
N ASP A 202 10.48 -9.27 -6.76
CA ASP A 202 11.78 -9.94 -6.83
C ASP A 202 12.23 -10.16 -8.25
N TYR A 203 13.48 -9.78 -8.45
CA TYR A 203 14.22 -9.97 -9.67
C TYR A 203 15.16 -11.18 -9.53
N THR A 204 15.63 -11.72 -10.64
CA THR A 204 16.71 -12.71 -10.59
C THR A 204 17.96 -12.11 -9.95
N LEU A 205 18.86 -12.95 -9.42
CA LEU A 205 20.11 -12.48 -8.80
C LEU A 205 20.94 -11.61 -9.77
N GLU A 206 20.90 -11.91 -11.06
CA GLU A 206 21.58 -11.12 -12.09
C GLU A 206 20.97 -9.72 -12.24
N GLU A 207 19.64 -9.63 -12.27
CA GLU A 207 18.90 -8.36 -12.35
C GLU A 207 19.06 -7.54 -11.06
N TRP A 208 19.05 -8.18 -9.87
CA TRP A 208 19.39 -7.50 -8.62
C TRP A 208 20.80 -6.90 -8.66
N ASN A 209 21.78 -7.63 -9.16
CA ASN A 209 23.14 -7.10 -9.30
C ASN A 209 23.20 -5.89 -10.25
N LYS A 210 22.43 -5.91 -11.34
CA LYS A 210 22.32 -4.78 -12.28
C LYS A 210 21.71 -3.56 -11.59
N TRP A 211 20.57 -3.72 -10.92
CA TRP A 211 19.92 -2.62 -10.18
C TRP A 211 20.80 -2.04 -9.08
N ILE A 212 21.42 -2.90 -8.27
CA ILE A 212 22.34 -2.47 -7.20
C ILE A 212 23.52 -1.71 -7.77
N THR A 213 24.14 -2.22 -8.84
CA THR A 213 25.28 -1.56 -9.49
C THR A 213 24.87 -0.21 -10.07
N ALA A 214 23.74 -0.14 -10.78
CA ALA A 214 23.24 1.09 -11.35
C ALA A 214 22.96 2.15 -10.27
N LEU A 215 22.32 1.78 -9.16
CA LEU A 215 22.06 2.69 -8.04
C LEU A 215 23.34 3.15 -7.34
N VAL A 216 24.25 2.24 -7.02
CA VAL A 216 25.51 2.57 -6.30
C VAL A 216 26.43 3.44 -7.17
N THR A 217 26.50 3.19 -8.47
CA THR A 217 27.35 3.96 -9.40
C THR A 217 26.66 5.16 -10.01
N ASN A 218 25.35 5.34 -9.76
CA ASN A 218 24.47 6.29 -10.44
C ASN A 218 24.57 6.19 -11.98
N GLU A 219 24.60 4.96 -12.49
CA GLU A 219 24.62 4.69 -13.94
C GLU A 219 23.39 5.32 -14.61
N ASP A 220 23.60 5.95 -15.77
CA ASP A 220 22.56 6.64 -16.54
C ASP A 220 21.73 7.68 -15.75
N ASN A 221 22.29 8.25 -14.67
CA ASN A 221 21.58 9.14 -13.73
C ASN A 221 20.30 8.50 -13.17
N ILE A 222 20.32 7.19 -12.87
CA ILE A 222 19.15 6.46 -12.38
C ILE A 222 18.57 7.06 -11.10
N VAL A 223 19.40 7.69 -10.26
CA VAL A 223 18.97 8.33 -9.01
C VAL A 223 18.01 9.50 -9.28
N ASP A 224 18.24 10.25 -10.36
CA ASP A 224 17.36 11.36 -10.76
C ASP A 224 16.10 10.88 -11.48
N LYS A 225 16.12 9.65 -12.02
CA LYS A 225 15.00 9.04 -12.76
C LYS A 225 14.00 8.37 -11.83
N LEU A 226 14.43 7.92 -10.65
CA LEU A 226 13.58 7.33 -9.62
C LEU A 226 13.19 8.39 -8.59
N THR A 227 11.97 8.33 -8.09
CA THR A 227 11.52 9.12 -6.95
C THR A 227 12.17 8.64 -5.64
N ALA A 228 12.20 9.50 -4.62
CA ALA A 228 12.69 9.10 -3.30
C ALA A 228 11.89 7.91 -2.71
N ASN A 229 10.59 7.82 -3.00
CA ASN A 229 9.77 6.70 -2.57
C ASN A 229 10.16 5.39 -3.29
N GLU A 230 10.34 5.40 -4.60
CA GLU A 230 10.76 4.20 -5.34
C GLU A 230 12.13 3.69 -4.86
N ARG A 231 13.09 4.59 -4.60
CA ARG A 231 14.40 4.20 -4.06
C ARG A 231 14.29 3.61 -2.65
N SER A 232 13.43 4.17 -1.81
CA SER A 232 13.14 3.62 -0.48
C SER A 232 12.49 2.23 -0.57
N GLU A 233 11.54 2.03 -1.47
CA GLU A 233 10.90 0.74 -1.72
C GLU A 233 11.94 -0.32 -2.13
N PHE A 234 12.87 0.02 -3.03
CA PHE A 234 13.98 -0.87 -3.41
C PHE A 234 14.83 -1.31 -2.21
N ILE A 235 15.19 -0.37 -1.33
CA ILE A 235 15.96 -0.69 -0.11
C ILE A 235 15.15 -1.61 0.78
N LEU A 236 13.89 -1.24 1.05
CA LEU A 236 12.99 -1.99 1.91
C LEU A 236 12.80 -3.44 1.41
N GLU A 237 12.53 -3.60 0.12
CA GLU A 237 12.38 -4.88 -0.56
C GLU A 237 13.59 -5.78 -0.34
N THR A 238 14.81 -5.30 -0.63
CA THR A 238 16.02 -6.13 -0.47
C THR A 238 16.21 -6.65 0.96
N PHE A 239 15.89 -5.84 1.98
CA PHE A 239 15.96 -6.27 3.38
C PHE A 239 14.88 -7.30 3.73
N TYR A 240 13.65 -7.13 3.25
CA TYR A 240 12.58 -8.12 3.46
C TYR A 240 12.87 -9.44 2.75
N LEU A 241 13.39 -9.39 1.51
CA LEU A 241 13.80 -10.58 0.76
C LEU A 241 14.96 -11.31 1.44
N SER A 242 15.93 -10.56 1.99
CA SER A 242 16.99 -11.15 2.79
C SER A 242 16.45 -11.84 4.04
N LYS A 243 15.51 -11.21 4.76
CA LYS A 243 14.91 -11.77 5.97
C LYS A 243 14.09 -13.03 5.68
N ALA A 244 13.44 -13.08 4.52
CA ALA A 244 12.69 -14.24 4.04
C ALA A 244 13.58 -15.36 3.44
N ASN A 245 14.91 -15.26 3.52
CA ASN A 245 15.89 -16.17 2.89
C ASN A 245 15.72 -16.30 1.36
N LYS A 246 15.20 -15.26 0.70
CA LYS A 246 15.04 -15.18 -0.76
C LYS A 246 16.22 -14.49 -1.44
N LEU A 247 16.91 -13.59 -0.72
CA LEU A 247 18.09 -12.86 -1.18
C LEU A 247 19.24 -13.00 -0.18
N SER A 248 20.50 -12.98 -0.64
CA SER A 248 21.65 -12.99 0.27
C SER A 248 21.69 -11.70 1.09
N VAL A 249 21.99 -11.79 2.38
CA VAL A 249 22.16 -10.62 3.28
C VAL A 249 23.23 -9.64 2.83
N ILE A 250 24.15 -10.06 1.96
CA ILE A 250 25.16 -9.18 1.38
C ILE A 250 24.53 -8.16 0.43
N LYS A 251 23.43 -8.51 -0.26
CA LYS A 251 22.80 -7.65 -1.28
C LYS A 251 22.18 -6.36 -0.72
N PRO A 252 21.36 -6.38 0.35
CA PRO A 252 20.90 -5.13 0.96
C PRO A 252 22.07 -4.30 1.53
N LEU A 253 23.15 -4.94 1.99
CA LEU A 253 24.35 -4.22 2.45
C LEU A 253 25.11 -3.54 1.29
N GLU A 254 25.25 -4.22 0.15
CA GLU A 254 25.79 -3.61 -1.08
C GLU A 254 24.90 -2.45 -1.54
N LEU A 255 23.58 -2.63 -1.58
CA LEU A 255 22.63 -1.57 -1.93
C LEU A 255 22.75 -0.38 -0.98
N SER A 256 22.95 -0.59 0.32
CA SER A 256 23.08 0.51 1.29
C SER A 256 24.27 1.45 1.02
N GLN A 257 25.26 1.04 0.21
CA GLN A 257 26.36 1.92 -0.20
C GLN A 257 25.88 3.11 -1.03
N TYR A 258 24.76 2.97 -1.75
CA TYR A 258 24.11 4.05 -2.48
C TYR A 258 23.76 5.24 -1.57
N LEU A 259 23.41 4.97 -0.30
CA LEU A 259 22.94 5.99 0.63
C LEU A 259 23.97 7.10 0.87
N VAL A 260 25.27 6.85 0.68
CA VAL A 260 26.32 7.88 0.81
C VAL A 260 26.04 9.13 -0.03
N ASN A 261 25.36 8.97 -1.17
CA ASN A 261 25.01 10.06 -2.08
C ASN A 261 23.53 10.47 -2.02
N GLU A 262 22.73 9.82 -1.16
CA GLU A 262 21.30 10.13 -1.02
C GLU A 262 21.09 11.38 -0.15
N THR A 263 20.23 12.28 -0.64
CA THR A 263 19.93 13.56 0.00
C THR A 263 18.49 13.68 0.49
N HIS A 264 17.59 12.82 0.00
CA HIS A 264 16.19 12.79 0.43
C HIS A 264 16.06 11.98 1.72
N PHE A 265 15.18 12.43 2.61
CA PHE A 265 14.96 11.75 3.89
C PHE A 265 14.43 10.32 3.73
N THR A 266 13.55 10.07 2.76
CA THR A 266 12.82 8.79 2.66
C THR A 266 13.74 7.58 2.55
N PRO A 267 14.77 7.53 1.69
CA PRO A 267 15.57 6.30 1.60
C PRO A 267 16.47 6.05 2.81
N TRP A 268 16.65 7.05 3.69
CA TRP A 268 17.40 6.93 4.95
C TRP A 268 16.56 6.45 6.14
N ALA A 269 15.23 6.63 6.09
CA ALA A 269 14.32 6.40 7.21
C ALA A 269 13.76 4.98 7.23
#